data_AF-A0AAV4K8G6-F1
#
_entry.id   AF-A0AAV4K8G6-F1
#
_cell.length_a   1.000
_cell.length_b   1.000
_cell.length_c   1.000
_cell.angle_alpha   90.00
_cell.angle_beta   90.00
_cell.angle_gamma   90.00
#
_symmetry.space_group_name_H-M   'P 1'
#
loop_
_entity.id
_entity.type
_entity.pdbx_description
1 polymer ?
#
loop_
_entity_poly.entity_id
_entity_poly.type
_entity_poly.pdbx_seq_one_letter_code
_entity_poly.pdbx_strand_id
1 'polypeptide(L)'
;MTPLSSRPVVRAVPVLMGLLALSGAFAIKIGPGSPLSPRSIPPQTAPRAAEEPAAPAQPEWDHPTFELLVTASALRDAARRSDFSVTHPADLKRELVRLRTLPALSPAAAQASLAALHAALGPTGERQLAEARAQLERRAALQLASSRLARDEGLPDRAFYRLAFQVPGGQGTVQAVLDGQDFNPFRQGLPASALKLVESKLAR
;
A
#
# COMPACT_ATOMS: atom_id res chain seq x y z
N MET A 1 33.41 40.91 39.82
CA MET A 1 33.43 41.53 38.48
C MET A 1 32.18 41.08 37.74
N THR A 2 31.28 42.06 37.54
CA THR A 2 30.22 42.18 36.52
C THR A 2 29.47 40.94 36.02
N PRO A 3 28.17 40.82 36.39
CA PRO A 3 27.14 40.05 35.69
C PRO A 3 26.39 40.93 34.66
N LEU A 4 25.91 40.36 33.57
CA LEU A 4 24.97 40.95 32.58
C LEU A 4 24.52 39.78 31.68
N SER A 5 23.32 39.65 31.14
CA SER A 5 22.10 40.45 31.13
C SER A 5 21.08 39.54 30.42
N SER A 6 19.96 39.19 31.04
CA SER A 6 18.63 39.74 30.71
C SER A 6 18.43 40.04 29.21
N ARG A 7 17.44 39.40 28.57
CA ARG A 7 16.13 40.02 28.26
C ARG A 7 15.19 39.07 27.46
N PRO A 8 13.89 39.39 27.41
CA PRO A 8 12.79 38.43 27.48
C PRO A 8 11.99 38.36 26.17
N VAL A 9 11.04 37.41 26.08
CA VAL A 9 9.74 37.72 25.44
C VAL A 9 8.63 37.02 26.22
N VAL A 10 7.87 37.85 26.93
CA VAL A 10 6.50 37.59 27.38
C VAL A 10 5.56 37.99 26.23
N ARG A 11 4.57 37.17 25.91
CA ARG A 11 3.23 37.58 25.47
C ARG A 11 2.31 36.36 25.60
N ALA A 12 1.54 36.25 26.68
CA ALA A 12 0.20 36.81 26.88
C ALA A 12 -0.86 36.18 25.93
N VAL A 13 -1.51 35.09 26.37
CA VAL A 13 -2.92 34.98 26.86
C VAL A 13 -3.83 36.21 26.58
N PRO A 14 -5.19 36.16 26.44
CA PRO A 14 -6.21 35.08 26.41
C PRO A 14 -7.31 35.21 25.29
N VAL A 15 -8.23 34.22 25.23
CA VAL A 15 -9.71 34.31 25.04
C VAL A 15 -10.31 35.09 23.85
N LEU A 16 -11.13 34.40 23.04
CA LEU A 16 -12.50 34.86 22.77
C LEU A 16 -13.45 33.73 22.35
N MET A 17 -14.50 33.56 23.16
CA MET A 17 -15.77 32.88 22.82
C MET A 17 -16.49 33.63 21.70
N GLY A 18 -17.19 32.91 20.82
CA GLY A 18 -18.03 33.49 19.79
C GLY A 18 -19.12 32.52 19.33
N LEU A 19 -20.17 32.41 20.16
CA LEU A 19 -21.46 31.83 19.81
C LEU A 19 -22.27 32.87 18.98
N LEU A 20 -23.25 32.37 18.21
CA LEU A 20 -24.35 33.05 17.50
C LEU A 20 -24.16 33.48 16.02
N ALA A 21 -24.80 32.66 15.18
CA ALA A 21 -25.98 33.00 14.36
C ALA A 21 -25.92 34.16 13.36
N LEU A 22 -26.10 33.80 12.08
CA LEU A 22 -26.90 34.51 11.07
C LEU A 22 -27.38 33.44 10.07
N SER A 23 -28.63 32.98 10.16
CA SER A 23 -29.80 33.54 9.49
C SER A 23 -29.72 33.50 7.97
N GLY A 24 -30.51 32.59 7.39
CA GLY A 24 -30.90 32.54 5.98
C GLY A 24 -32.29 31.93 5.90
N ALA A 25 -33.30 32.71 6.27
CA ALA A 25 -34.70 32.32 6.16
C ALA A 25 -35.15 32.38 4.69
N PHE A 26 -35.66 31.26 4.17
CA PHE A 26 -36.72 31.30 3.16
C PHE A 26 -37.92 30.54 3.71
N ALA A 27 -38.86 31.30 4.25
CA ALA A 27 -40.20 30.84 4.55
C ALA A 27 -40.96 30.64 3.23
N ILE A 28 -41.26 29.40 2.86
CA ILE A 28 -42.32 29.14 1.89
C ILE A 28 -43.61 28.92 2.69
N LYS A 29 -44.40 29.98 2.73
CA LYS A 29 -45.77 30.03 3.23
C LYS A 29 -46.65 29.19 2.30
N ILE A 30 -47.00 27.97 2.72
CA ILE A 30 -47.99 27.14 2.02
C ILE A 30 -49.37 27.73 2.33
N GLY A 31 -49.93 28.45 1.36
CA GLY A 31 -51.31 28.91 1.40
C GLY A 31 -52.27 27.75 1.10
N PRO A 32 -53.45 27.69 1.74
CA PRO A 32 -54.45 26.67 1.47
C PRO A 32 -55.18 27.03 0.18
N GLY A 33 -54.92 26.26 -0.88
CA GLY A 33 -55.57 26.46 -2.16
C GLY A 33 -54.78 25.87 -3.32
N SER A 34 -54.75 24.53 -3.42
CA SER A 34 -54.65 23.93 -4.75
C SER A 34 -55.28 22.54 -4.79
N PRO A 35 -56.14 22.30 -5.79
CA PRO A 35 -57.11 21.22 -5.81
C PRO A 35 -56.49 19.86 -6.13
N LEU A 36 -57.04 18.87 -5.45
CA LEU A 36 -56.96 17.46 -5.80
C LEU A 36 -57.28 17.23 -7.28
N SER A 37 -56.36 16.60 -8.00
CA SER A 37 -56.70 15.73 -9.12
C SER A 37 -55.67 14.59 -9.18
N PRO A 38 -56.07 13.34 -8.94
CA PRO A 38 -55.18 12.20 -9.06
C PRO A 38 -54.95 11.92 -10.55
N ARG A 39 -53.75 12.20 -11.05
CA ARG A 39 -53.31 11.65 -12.33
C ARG A 39 -52.91 10.19 -12.09
N SER A 40 -53.72 9.28 -12.63
CA SER A 40 -53.41 7.85 -12.74
C SER A 40 -52.07 7.68 -13.47
N ILE A 41 -51.07 7.17 -12.76
CA ILE A 41 -49.78 6.80 -13.34
C ILE A 41 -49.98 5.44 -14.05
N PRO A 42 -49.74 5.31 -15.38
CA PRO A 42 -49.71 4.00 -16.00
C PRO A 42 -48.53 3.20 -15.42
N PRO A 43 -48.67 1.88 -15.20
CA PRO A 43 -47.61 1.07 -14.62
C PRO A 43 -46.38 1.13 -15.54
N GLN A 44 -45.32 1.79 -15.07
CA GLN A 44 -44.02 1.73 -15.71
C GLN A 44 -43.52 0.30 -15.55
N THR A 45 -43.40 -0.38 -16.68
CA THR A 45 -42.66 -1.62 -16.87
C THR A 45 -41.33 -1.53 -16.09
N ALA A 46 -41.08 -2.52 -15.23
CA ALA A 46 -39.87 -2.58 -14.41
C ALA A 46 -38.63 -2.23 -15.23
N PRO A 47 -37.71 -1.40 -14.71
CA PRO A 47 -36.44 -1.18 -15.37
C PRO A 47 -35.76 -2.55 -15.52
N ARG A 48 -35.55 -2.91 -16.79
CA ARG A 48 -34.72 -4.04 -17.21
C ARG A 48 -33.46 -4.00 -16.35
N ALA A 49 -33.19 -5.09 -15.64
CA ALA A 49 -31.96 -5.26 -14.87
C ALA A 49 -30.81 -4.78 -15.76
N ALA A 50 -30.22 -3.65 -15.39
CA ALA A 50 -28.94 -3.26 -15.93
C ALA A 50 -28.04 -4.46 -15.64
N GLU A 51 -27.46 -5.05 -16.68
CA GLU A 51 -26.31 -5.94 -16.51
C GLU A 51 -25.33 -5.16 -15.65
N GLU A 52 -25.25 -5.59 -14.39
CA GLU A 52 -24.26 -5.12 -13.45
C GLU A 52 -22.92 -5.33 -14.17
N PRO A 53 -22.15 -4.26 -14.44
CA PRO A 53 -20.88 -4.41 -15.12
C PRO A 53 -20.09 -5.42 -14.31
N ALA A 54 -19.72 -6.53 -14.97
CA ALA A 54 -19.00 -7.62 -14.36
C ALA A 54 -17.90 -7.02 -13.47
N ALA A 55 -18.02 -7.26 -12.16
CA ALA A 55 -17.03 -6.80 -11.21
C ALA A 55 -15.66 -7.12 -11.80
N PRO A 56 -14.73 -6.15 -11.88
CA PRO A 56 -13.43 -6.39 -12.49
C PRO A 56 -12.86 -7.65 -11.83
N ALA A 57 -12.52 -8.63 -12.65
CA ALA A 57 -11.95 -9.88 -12.20
C ALA A 57 -10.83 -9.53 -11.22
N GLN A 58 -11.03 -9.87 -9.95
CA GLN A 58 -10.03 -9.60 -8.93
C GLN A 58 -8.79 -10.34 -9.39
N PRO A 59 -7.66 -9.65 -9.63
CA PRO A 59 -6.48 -10.31 -10.13
C PRO A 59 -6.14 -11.42 -9.13
N GLU A 60 -5.81 -12.60 -9.64
CA GLU A 60 -5.46 -13.74 -8.80
C GLU A 60 -4.17 -13.36 -8.06
N TRP A 61 -4.33 -12.92 -6.81
CA TRP A 61 -3.31 -12.28 -5.99
C TRP A 61 -2.17 -13.23 -5.59
N ASP A 62 -2.31 -14.53 -5.88
CA ASP A 62 -1.31 -15.59 -5.72
C ASP A 62 -0.27 -15.61 -6.86
N HIS A 63 0.19 -14.43 -7.28
CA HIS A 63 1.22 -14.34 -8.30
C HIS A 63 2.62 -14.49 -7.66
N PRO A 64 3.47 -15.44 -8.09
CA PRO A 64 4.79 -15.67 -7.48
C PRO A 64 5.72 -14.45 -7.57
N THR A 65 5.50 -13.56 -8.54
CA THR A 65 6.22 -12.26 -8.61
C THR A 65 5.86 -11.33 -7.44
N PHE A 66 4.62 -11.31 -6.97
CA PHE A 66 4.24 -10.52 -5.80
C PHE A 66 4.89 -11.07 -4.53
N GLU A 67 4.85 -12.39 -4.35
CA GLU A 67 5.54 -13.05 -3.25
C GLU A 67 7.05 -12.74 -3.24
N LEU A 68 7.69 -12.74 -4.41
CA LEU A 68 9.10 -12.37 -4.54
C LEU A 68 9.34 -10.88 -4.22
N LEU A 69 8.46 -9.97 -4.62
CA LEU A 69 8.56 -8.54 -4.29
C LEU A 69 8.38 -8.28 -2.79
N VAL A 70 7.40 -8.92 -2.16
CA VAL A 70 7.18 -8.86 -0.71
C VAL A 70 8.39 -9.43 0.03
N THR A 71 8.93 -10.55 -0.44
CA THR A 71 10.16 -11.15 0.10
C THR A 71 11.34 -10.21 -0.02
N ALA A 72 11.54 -9.55 -1.17
CA ALA A 72 12.59 -8.55 -1.35
C ALA A 72 12.44 -7.34 -0.41
N SER A 73 11.21 -6.86 -0.19
CA SER A 73 10.91 -5.83 0.82
C SER A 73 11.27 -6.28 2.23
N ALA A 74 10.90 -7.49 2.61
CA ALA A 74 11.17 -8.04 3.93
C ALA A 74 12.68 -8.27 4.15
N LEU A 75 13.38 -8.82 3.16
CA LEU A 75 14.85 -8.96 3.17
C LEU A 75 15.55 -7.62 3.34
N ARG A 76 15.13 -6.60 2.58
CA ARG A 76 15.66 -5.23 2.70
C ARG A 76 15.46 -4.69 4.12
N ASP A 77 14.28 -4.90 4.69
CA ASP A 77 13.95 -4.38 6.02
C ASP A 77 14.70 -5.13 7.13
N ALA A 78 14.89 -6.44 7.00
CA ALA A 78 15.74 -7.24 7.88
C ALA A 78 17.20 -6.77 7.82
N ALA A 79 17.76 -6.65 6.61
CA ALA A 79 19.14 -6.20 6.38
C ALA A 79 19.42 -4.75 6.82
N ARG A 80 18.37 -3.94 7.02
CA ARG A 80 18.50 -2.57 7.57
C ARG A 80 18.59 -2.53 9.09
N ARG A 81 17.93 -3.46 9.78
CA ARG A 81 17.71 -3.38 11.24
C ARG A 81 18.78 -4.11 12.04
N SER A 82 19.33 -5.18 11.50
CA SER A 82 20.26 -6.05 12.22
C SER A 82 21.24 -6.73 11.26
N ASP A 83 22.20 -7.45 11.83
CA ASP A 83 22.97 -8.43 11.08
C ASP A 83 22.03 -9.56 10.65
N PHE A 84 21.81 -9.62 9.35
CA PHE A 84 20.91 -10.58 8.72
C PHE A 84 21.67 -11.87 8.43
N SER A 85 21.22 -12.98 9.01
CA SER A 85 21.88 -14.28 8.95
C SER A 85 21.62 -14.94 7.60
N VAL A 86 22.69 -15.27 6.88
CA VAL A 86 22.61 -15.95 5.58
C VAL A 86 23.57 -17.13 5.58
N THR A 87 23.05 -18.35 5.43
CA THR A 87 23.86 -19.57 5.42
C THR A 87 24.76 -19.65 4.18
N HIS A 88 24.23 -19.27 3.01
CA HIS A 88 24.95 -19.32 1.73
C HIS A 88 25.01 -17.94 1.06
N PRO A 89 25.86 -17.01 1.56
CA PRO A 89 25.88 -15.62 1.10
C PRO A 89 26.28 -15.47 -0.37
N ALA A 90 27.13 -16.36 -0.89
CA ALA A 90 27.54 -16.35 -2.30
C ALA A 90 26.37 -16.72 -3.24
N ASP A 91 25.53 -17.68 -2.85
CA ASP A 91 24.38 -18.11 -3.63
C ASP A 91 23.28 -17.06 -3.60
N LEU A 92 23.02 -16.47 -2.42
CA LEU A 92 22.10 -15.33 -2.31
C LEU A 92 22.56 -14.17 -3.19
N LYS A 93 23.84 -13.79 -3.14
CA LYS A 93 24.37 -12.70 -3.98
C LYS A 93 24.20 -13.00 -5.47
N ARG A 94 24.51 -14.22 -5.92
CA ARG A 94 24.32 -14.64 -7.31
C ARG A 94 22.87 -14.49 -7.75
N GLU A 95 21.94 -14.90 -6.90
CA GLU A 95 20.51 -14.83 -7.17
C GLU A 95 20.01 -13.39 -7.24
N LEU A 96 20.42 -12.52 -6.32
CA LEU A 96 20.10 -11.08 -6.34
C LEU A 96 20.63 -10.40 -7.61
N VAL A 97 21.85 -10.73 -8.05
CA VAL A 97 22.41 -10.21 -9.30
C VAL A 97 21.62 -10.72 -10.50
N ARG A 98 21.32 -12.04 -10.54
CA ARG A 98 20.53 -12.66 -11.61
C ARG A 98 19.18 -11.98 -11.76
N LEU A 99 18.45 -11.76 -10.66
CA LEU A 99 17.16 -11.07 -10.65
C LEU A 99 17.25 -9.66 -11.21
N ARG A 100 18.37 -8.93 -11.01
CA ARG A 100 18.53 -7.58 -11.56
C ARG A 100 18.91 -7.57 -13.03
N THR A 101 19.54 -8.63 -13.54
CA THR A 101 20.02 -8.72 -14.93
C THR A 101 19.06 -9.44 -15.86
N LEU A 102 18.14 -10.24 -15.32
CA LEU A 102 17.17 -11.00 -16.11
C LEU A 102 16.27 -10.03 -16.90
N PRO A 103 16.10 -10.21 -18.23
CA PRO A 103 15.36 -9.25 -19.06
C PRO A 103 13.87 -9.18 -18.71
N ALA A 104 13.26 -10.35 -18.45
CA ALA A 104 11.86 -10.54 -18.12
C ALA A 104 11.74 -11.59 -17.01
N LEU A 105 10.75 -11.45 -16.11
CA LEU A 105 10.55 -12.37 -14.99
C LEU A 105 9.24 -13.14 -15.16
N SER A 106 9.33 -14.37 -15.65
CA SER A 106 8.16 -15.25 -15.73
C SER A 106 7.74 -15.75 -14.33
N PRO A 107 6.48 -16.15 -14.15
CA PRO A 107 6.00 -16.70 -12.87
C PRO A 107 6.83 -17.89 -12.38
N ALA A 108 7.18 -18.82 -13.28
CA ALA A 108 8.03 -19.97 -12.96
C ALA A 108 9.44 -19.55 -12.53
N ALA A 109 10.02 -18.54 -13.20
CA ALA A 109 11.30 -17.99 -12.80
C ALA A 109 11.22 -17.30 -11.43
N ALA A 110 10.13 -16.58 -11.12
CA ALA A 110 9.91 -15.98 -9.81
C ALA A 110 9.83 -17.04 -8.70
N GLN A 111 9.12 -18.14 -8.94
CA GLN A 111 9.02 -19.25 -7.97
C GLN A 111 10.36 -19.95 -7.74
N ALA A 112 11.14 -20.20 -8.80
CA ALA A 112 12.50 -20.72 -8.67
C ALA A 112 13.41 -19.76 -7.89
N SER A 113 13.24 -18.46 -8.09
CA SER A 113 13.98 -17.43 -7.35
C SER A 113 13.63 -17.45 -5.86
N LEU A 114 12.35 -17.56 -5.51
CA LEU A 114 11.90 -17.70 -4.12
C LEU A 114 12.55 -18.92 -3.46
N ALA A 115 12.51 -20.08 -4.11
CA ALA A 115 13.14 -21.29 -3.58
C ALA A 115 14.65 -21.12 -3.36
N ALA A 116 15.36 -20.49 -4.31
CA ALA A 116 16.78 -20.20 -4.19
C ALA A 116 17.10 -19.21 -3.05
N LEU A 117 16.29 -18.16 -2.89
CA LEU A 117 16.41 -17.23 -1.76
C LEU A 117 16.24 -17.98 -0.44
N HIS A 118 15.18 -18.77 -0.29
CA HIS A 118 14.90 -19.51 0.93
C HIS A 118 16.00 -20.53 1.28
N ALA A 119 16.50 -21.26 0.28
CA ALA A 119 17.61 -22.18 0.44
C ALA A 119 18.89 -21.48 0.95
N ALA A 120 19.16 -20.26 0.48
CA ALA A 120 20.37 -19.54 0.85
C ALA A 120 20.34 -18.95 2.27
N LEU A 121 19.16 -18.67 2.83
CA LEU A 121 19.01 -18.08 4.18
C LEU A 121 19.29 -19.07 5.30
N GLY A 122 18.86 -20.32 5.13
CA GLY A 122 18.85 -21.34 6.17
C GLY A 122 17.96 -20.99 7.38
N PRO A 123 17.93 -21.82 8.43
CA PRO A 123 16.88 -21.78 9.45
C PRO A 123 16.80 -20.47 10.25
N THR A 124 17.94 -19.84 10.54
CA THR A 124 17.95 -18.56 11.27
C THR A 124 17.56 -17.39 10.37
N GLY A 125 18.05 -17.34 9.13
CA GLY A 125 17.66 -16.32 8.17
C GLY A 125 16.17 -16.40 7.80
N GLU A 126 15.62 -17.61 7.69
CA GLU A 126 14.19 -17.85 7.48
C GLU A 126 13.32 -17.26 8.59
N ARG A 127 13.72 -17.46 9.86
CA ARG A 127 13.00 -16.87 11.00
C ARG A 127 13.05 -15.34 10.97
N GLN A 128 14.22 -14.76 10.67
CA GLN A 128 14.35 -13.31 10.53
C GLN A 128 13.52 -12.76 9.37
N LEU A 129 13.46 -13.49 8.24
CA LEU A 129 12.61 -13.15 7.11
C LEU A 129 11.13 -13.19 7.49
N ALA A 130 10.67 -14.23 8.18
CA ALA A 130 9.28 -14.36 8.64
C ALA A 130 8.90 -13.22 9.60
N GLU A 131 9.78 -12.86 10.54
CA GLU A 131 9.58 -11.72 11.44
C GLU A 131 9.47 -10.40 10.66
N ALA A 132 10.35 -10.19 9.67
CA ALA A 132 10.32 -9.00 8.82
C ALA A 132 9.04 -8.93 7.97
N ARG A 133 8.57 -10.07 7.42
CA ARG A 133 7.29 -10.16 6.71
C ARG A 133 6.11 -9.82 7.62
N ALA A 134 6.08 -10.35 8.84
CA ALA A 134 5.03 -10.04 9.80
C ALA A 134 5.02 -8.56 10.19
N GLN A 135 6.19 -7.91 10.30
CA GLN A 135 6.28 -6.47 10.55
C GLN A 135 5.83 -5.63 9.36
N LEU A 136 6.11 -6.07 8.14
CA LEU A 136 5.64 -5.43 6.92
C LEU A 136 4.11 -5.46 6.84
N GLU A 137 3.53 -6.62 7.08
CA GLU A 137 2.07 -6.82 7.13
C GLU A 137 1.42 -5.92 8.20
N ARG A 138 1.95 -5.89 9.43
CA ARG A 138 1.44 -5.01 10.49
C ARG A 138 1.45 -3.54 10.08
N ARG A 139 2.50 -3.06 9.40
CA ARG A 139 2.57 -1.68 8.91
C ARG A 139 1.55 -1.42 7.81
N ALA A 140 1.39 -2.34 6.87
CA ALA A 140 0.38 -2.24 5.82
C ALA A 140 -1.03 -2.16 6.42
N ALA A 141 -1.34 -3.00 7.41
CA ALA A 141 -2.62 -2.98 8.13
C ALA A 141 -2.87 -1.65 8.85
N LEU A 142 -1.85 -1.12 9.55
CA LEU A 142 -1.94 0.20 10.20
C LEU A 142 -2.15 1.33 9.18
N GLN A 143 -1.46 1.29 8.04
CA GLN A 143 -1.61 2.27 6.97
C GLN A 143 -3.03 2.23 6.40
N LEU A 144 -3.57 1.04 6.12
CA LEU A 144 -4.95 0.88 5.70
C LEU A 144 -5.94 1.44 6.72
N ALA A 145 -5.80 1.07 8.00
CA ALA A 145 -6.68 1.54 9.07
C ALA A 145 -6.63 3.07 9.24
N SER A 146 -5.47 3.69 9.04
CA SER A 146 -5.29 5.15 9.13
C SER A 146 -5.80 5.92 7.90
N SER A 147 -5.99 5.23 6.78
CA SER A 147 -6.35 5.86 5.50
C SER A 147 -7.86 6.06 5.37
N ARG A 148 -8.27 6.99 4.51
CA ARG A 148 -9.70 7.18 4.18
C ARG A 148 -10.33 5.93 3.55
N LEU A 149 -9.53 4.94 3.11
CA LEU A 149 -9.97 3.64 2.61
C LEU A 149 -10.67 2.79 3.68
N ALA A 150 -10.46 3.07 4.97
CA ALA A 150 -11.16 2.39 6.05
C ALA A 150 -12.60 2.91 6.28
N ARG A 151 -12.96 4.03 5.63
CA ARG A 151 -14.32 4.58 5.63
C ARG A 151 -14.92 4.12 4.32
N ASP A 152 -15.79 3.10 4.37
CA ASP A 152 -16.43 2.35 3.26
C ASP A 152 -17.22 3.20 2.21
N GLU A 153 -16.82 4.43 1.92
CA GLU A 153 -17.37 5.28 0.87
C GLU A 153 -16.80 4.87 -0.51
N GLY A 154 -17.16 3.67 -0.98
CA GLY A 154 -17.01 3.27 -2.39
C GLY A 154 -15.58 3.33 -2.97
N LEU A 155 -14.56 3.19 -2.13
CA LEU A 155 -13.13 3.33 -2.46
C LEU A 155 -12.40 1.96 -2.37
N PRO A 156 -11.24 1.79 -3.03
CA PRO A 156 -10.94 0.73 -3.98
C PRO A 156 -10.41 -0.55 -3.32
N ASP A 157 -10.24 -1.59 -4.14
CA ASP A 157 -9.78 -2.94 -3.78
C ASP A 157 -8.78 -2.96 -2.60
N ARG A 158 -9.28 -3.31 -1.42
CA ARG A 158 -8.48 -3.32 -0.17
C ARG A 158 -7.29 -4.27 -0.26
N ALA A 159 -7.38 -5.34 -1.06
CA ALA A 159 -6.29 -6.26 -1.29
C ALA A 159 -5.17 -5.60 -2.12
N PHE A 160 -5.53 -4.86 -3.18
CA PHE A 160 -4.57 -4.07 -3.98
C PHE A 160 -3.76 -3.13 -3.10
N TYR A 161 -4.43 -2.33 -2.25
CA TYR A 161 -3.74 -1.36 -1.41
C TYR A 161 -2.89 -2.03 -0.33
N ARG A 162 -3.39 -3.12 0.28
CA ARG A 162 -2.63 -3.94 1.21
C ARG A 162 -1.32 -4.41 0.57
N LEU A 163 -1.38 -4.96 -0.64
CA LEU A 163 -0.20 -5.42 -1.36
C LEU A 163 0.72 -4.26 -1.74
N ALA A 164 0.16 -3.15 -2.24
CA ALA A 164 0.91 -1.95 -2.58
C ALA A 164 1.74 -1.43 -1.40
N PHE A 165 1.23 -1.48 -0.17
CA PHE A 165 2.00 -1.09 1.01
C PHE A 165 3.16 -2.03 1.33
N GLN A 166 3.14 -3.27 0.82
CA GLN A 166 4.16 -4.28 1.08
C GLN A 166 5.25 -4.31 0.00
N VAL A 167 4.91 -4.06 -1.26
CA VAL A 167 5.88 -4.14 -2.37
C VAL A 167 6.75 -2.88 -2.50
N PRO A 168 8.03 -3.01 -2.89
CA PRO A 168 8.85 -1.84 -3.21
C PRO A 168 8.25 -1.14 -4.44
N GLY A 169 8.07 0.19 -4.39
CA GLY A 169 7.47 0.92 -5.51
C GLY A 169 5.96 1.11 -5.41
N GLY A 170 5.30 0.47 -4.45
CA GLY A 170 3.91 0.74 -4.15
C GLY A 170 2.96 0.30 -5.26
N GLN A 171 1.89 1.08 -5.42
CA GLN A 171 0.83 0.84 -6.39
C GLN A 171 1.34 0.75 -7.82
N GLY A 172 2.32 1.58 -8.20
CA GLY A 172 2.89 1.56 -9.55
C GLY A 172 3.58 0.25 -9.89
N THR A 173 4.21 -0.40 -8.89
CA THR A 173 4.80 -1.73 -9.08
C THR A 173 3.74 -2.81 -9.11
N VAL A 174 2.68 -2.71 -8.29
CA VAL A 174 1.55 -3.64 -8.38
C VAL A 174 0.92 -3.58 -9.76
N GLN A 175 0.58 -2.37 -10.22
CA GLN A 175 -0.02 -2.15 -11.53
C GLN A 175 0.88 -2.65 -12.67
N ALA A 176 2.18 -2.35 -12.63
CA ALA A 176 3.11 -2.83 -13.67
C ALA A 176 3.23 -4.37 -13.75
N VAL A 177 3.04 -5.08 -12.63
CA VAL A 177 3.00 -6.55 -12.63
C VAL A 177 1.65 -7.04 -13.16
N LEU A 178 0.53 -6.39 -12.79
CA LEU A 178 -0.82 -6.74 -13.26
C LEU A 178 -1.02 -6.45 -14.76
N ASP A 179 -0.43 -5.36 -15.27
CA ASP A 179 -0.51 -4.95 -16.67
C ASP A 179 0.14 -5.98 -17.61
N GLY A 180 0.90 -6.94 -17.07
CA GLY A 180 1.27 -8.17 -17.75
C GLY A 180 1.99 -7.96 -19.07
N GLN A 181 3.31 -7.78 -19.01
CA GLN A 181 4.21 -8.03 -20.14
C GLN A 181 5.48 -8.68 -19.62
N ASP A 182 6.39 -9.10 -20.52
CA ASP A 182 7.75 -9.60 -20.28
C ASP A 182 8.63 -8.57 -19.52
N PHE A 183 8.19 -8.22 -18.32
CA PHE A 183 8.72 -7.19 -17.47
C PHE A 183 9.35 -7.86 -16.26
N ASN A 184 10.48 -7.31 -15.83
CA ASN A 184 11.10 -7.69 -14.59
C ASN A 184 11.15 -6.46 -13.66
N PRO A 185 10.38 -6.46 -12.55
CA PRO A 185 10.33 -5.32 -11.64
C PRO A 185 11.69 -5.01 -11.00
N PHE A 186 12.59 -6.00 -10.92
CA PHE A 186 13.90 -5.86 -10.29
C PHE A 186 14.98 -5.23 -11.17
N ARG A 187 14.69 -4.90 -12.43
CA ARG A 187 15.65 -4.20 -13.30
C ARG A 187 15.80 -2.72 -12.97
N GLN A 188 14.75 -2.10 -12.44
CA GLN A 188 14.73 -0.65 -12.22
C GLN A 188 13.91 -0.23 -10.99
N GLY A 189 13.97 1.06 -10.66
CA GLY A 189 13.18 1.67 -9.60
C GLY A 189 13.48 1.15 -8.19
N LEU A 190 12.45 1.15 -7.36
CA LEU A 190 12.54 0.75 -5.95
C LEU A 190 12.80 -0.76 -5.76
N PRO A 191 12.25 -1.70 -6.55
CA PRO A 191 12.60 -3.11 -6.39
C PRO A 191 14.08 -3.40 -6.65
N ALA A 192 14.66 -2.81 -7.71
CA ALA A 192 16.10 -2.92 -7.97
C ALA A 192 16.96 -2.36 -6.82
N SER A 193 16.53 -1.24 -6.26
CA SER A 193 17.22 -0.59 -5.13
C SER A 193 17.13 -1.41 -3.84
N ALA A 194 16.03 -2.14 -3.63
CA ALA A 194 15.88 -3.07 -2.52
C ALA A 194 16.92 -4.21 -2.61
N LEU A 195 17.06 -4.84 -3.79
CA LEU A 195 18.04 -5.91 -3.98
C LEU A 195 19.49 -5.42 -3.82
N LYS A 196 19.81 -4.23 -4.36
CA LYS A 196 21.13 -3.60 -4.19
C LYS A 196 21.48 -3.36 -2.71
N LEU A 197 20.49 -2.98 -1.90
CA LEU A 197 20.72 -2.76 -0.47
C LEU A 197 21.07 -4.09 0.21
N VAL A 198 20.30 -5.15 -0.03
CA VAL A 198 20.57 -6.47 0.52
C VAL A 198 21.96 -6.94 0.09
N GLU A 199 22.29 -6.83 -1.19
CA GLU A 199 23.62 -7.16 -1.73
C GLU A 199 24.75 -6.43 -1.02
N SER A 200 24.59 -5.12 -0.77
CA SER A 200 25.61 -4.30 -0.08
C SER A 200 25.86 -4.72 1.37
N LYS A 201 24.89 -5.38 2.00
CA LYS A 201 24.98 -5.89 3.37
C LYS A 201 25.64 -7.27 3.44
N LEU A 202 25.58 -8.04 2.34
CA LEU A 202 26.26 -9.34 2.23
C LEU A 202 27.76 -9.21 1.95
N ALA A 203 28.23 -8.02 1.54
CA ALA A 203 29.63 -7.75 1.21
C ALA A 203 30.45 -7.25 2.42
N ARG A 204 29.85 -7.19 3.61
CA ARG A 204 30.48 -6.78 4.87
C ARG A 204 30.75 -7.99 5.73
#